data_AF-A0A2G2UWN2-F1
#
_entry.id   AF-A0A2G2UWN2-F1
#
_cell.length_a   1.000
_cell.length_b   1.000
_cell.length_c   1.000
_cell.angle_alpha   90.00
_cell.angle_beta   90.00
_cell.angle_gamma   90.00
#
_symmetry.space_group_name_H-M   'P 1'
#
loop_
_entity.id
_entity.type
_entity.pdbx_description
1 polymer ?
#
loop_
_entity_poly.entity_id
_entity_poly.type
_entity_poly.pdbx_seq_one_letter_code
_entity_poly.pdbx_strand_id
1 'polypeptide(L)'
;MNGNGLPLPDASVHPVNCARDVIDLMKLSDMNCAVGSASMNNHSSRSHSVLTVHVHGEDTSGNIIHSCLHLVDLAGSERVDKSEVTGDGVKEAQHINKSLSCLGDVITALAQKNSHIPYRNSKLTLLLQNSLGLCN
;
A
#
# COMPACT_ATOMS: atom_id res chain seq x y z
N MET A 1 -4.10 -7.35 16.93
CA MET A 1 -5.01 -7.05 15.80
C MET A 1 -6.16 -6.24 16.37
N ASN A 2 -6.51 -5.09 15.79
CA ASN A 2 -7.69 -4.34 16.22
C ASN A 2 -8.95 -5.06 15.72
N GLY A 3 -10.04 -5.00 16.48
CA GLY A 3 -11.24 -5.86 16.41
C GLY A 3 -12.04 -5.92 15.09
N ASN A 4 -11.54 -5.31 14.01
CA ASN A 4 -12.13 -5.37 12.66
C ASN A 4 -11.27 -6.13 11.64
N GLY A 5 -10.13 -6.74 12.04
CA GLY A 5 -9.25 -7.47 11.13
C GLY A 5 -8.48 -6.61 10.11
N LEU A 6 -8.69 -5.29 10.12
CA LEU A 6 -8.02 -4.35 9.21
C LEU A 6 -6.68 -3.88 9.80
N PRO A 7 -5.59 -3.90 9.01
CA PRO A 7 -4.28 -3.40 9.45
C PRO A 7 -4.21 -1.87 9.56
N LEU A 8 -5.18 -1.14 8.99
CA LEU A 8 -5.23 0.33 9.00
C LEU A 8 -6.62 0.85 9.47
N PRO A 9 -6.67 1.86 10.37
CA PRO A 9 -7.93 2.40 10.90
C PRO A 9 -8.88 2.99 9.86
N ASP A 10 -8.33 3.50 8.75
CA ASP A 10 -9.08 4.25 7.72
C ASP A 10 -9.30 3.44 6.42
N ALA A 11 -8.95 2.15 6.43
CA ALA A 11 -9.22 1.28 5.29
C ALA A 11 -10.72 0.95 5.22
N SER A 12 -11.28 0.97 4.01
CA SER A 12 -12.63 0.48 3.75
C SER A 12 -12.61 -0.91 3.13
N VAL A 13 -13.56 -1.76 3.51
CA VAL A 13 -13.71 -3.13 2.98
C VAL A 13 -15.05 -3.21 2.28
N HIS A 14 -15.02 -3.68 1.04
CA HIS A 14 -16.20 -3.82 0.20
C HIS A 14 -16.33 -5.27 -0.27
N PRO A 15 -17.48 -5.93 -0.08
CA PRO A 15 -17.70 -7.26 -0.64
C PRO A 15 -17.73 -7.17 -2.18
N VAL A 16 -17.12 -8.14 -2.83
CA VAL A 16 -17.07 -8.27 -4.30
C VAL A 16 -17.50 -9.67 -4.69
N ASN A 17 -18.29 -9.78 -5.77
CA ASN A 17 -18.81 -11.06 -6.27
C ASN A 17 -18.13 -11.48 -7.56
N CYS A 18 -17.49 -10.55 -8.27
CA CYS A 18 -16.78 -10.84 -9.51
C CYS A 18 -15.60 -9.88 -9.75
N ALA A 19 -14.79 -10.20 -10.75
CA ALA A 19 -13.64 -9.36 -11.14
C ALA A 19 -14.06 -7.94 -11.55
N ARG A 20 -15.28 -7.74 -12.08
CA ARG A 20 -15.77 -6.41 -12.45
C ARG A 20 -15.94 -5.51 -11.22
N ASP A 21 -16.42 -6.04 -10.11
CA ASP A 21 -16.59 -5.26 -8.87
C ASP A 21 -15.23 -4.74 -8.36
N VAL A 22 -14.18 -5.56 -8.47
CA VAL A 22 -12.80 -5.17 -8.13
C VAL A 22 -12.32 -4.04 -9.05
N ILE A 23 -12.55 -4.16 -10.36
CA ILE A 23 -12.16 -3.14 -11.34
C ILE A 23 -12.92 -1.82 -11.10
N ASP A 24 -14.19 -1.88 -10.72
CA ASP A 24 -14.98 -0.69 -10.46
C ASP A 24 -14.57 0.00 -9.15
N LEU A 25 -14.15 -0.76 -8.14
CA LEU A 25 -13.50 -0.21 -6.93
C LEU A 25 -12.16 0.45 -7.23
N MET A 26 -11.35 -0.09 -8.14
CA MET A 26 -10.11 0.55 -8.61
C MET A 26 -10.40 1.91 -9.24
N LYS A 27 -11.37 1.98 -10.16
CA LYS A 27 -11.76 3.24 -10.81
C LYS A 27 -12.31 4.26 -9.81
N LEU A 28 -13.08 3.82 -8.81
CA LEU A 28 -13.58 4.69 -7.75
C LEU A 28 -12.42 5.26 -6.93
N SER A 29 -11.42 4.44 -6.59
CA SER A 29 -10.20 4.89 -5.92
C SER A 29 -9.47 5.95 -6.75
N ASP A 30 -9.33 5.72 -8.06
CA ASP A 30 -8.68 6.67 -8.97
C ASP A 30 -9.45 8.01 -9.04
N MET A 31 -10.78 7.95 -9.08
CA MET A 31 -11.63 9.15 -9.05
C MET A 31 -11.51 9.90 -7.71
N ASN A 32 -11.48 9.20 -6.58
CA ASN A 32 -11.34 9.83 -5.27
C ASN A 32 -9.96 10.49 -5.09
N CYS A 33 -8.91 9.91 -5.67
CA CYS A 33 -7.60 10.56 -5.79
C CYS A 33 -7.68 11.85 -6.63
N ALA A 34 -8.56 11.91 -7.64
CA ALA A 34 -8.71 13.08 -8.51
C ALA A 34 -9.50 14.25 -7.87
N VAL A 35 -10.54 13.98 -7.08
CA VAL A 35 -11.45 15.00 -6.51
C VAL A 35 -10.79 15.84 -5.38
N GLY A 36 -9.75 15.31 -4.72
CA GLY A 36 -9.02 16.02 -3.67
C GLY A 36 -8.08 17.13 -4.14
N SER A 37 -7.92 17.33 -5.45
CA SER A 37 -6.86 18.19 -6.01
C SER A 37 -7.32 18.98 -7.24
N ALA A 38 -7.19 20.31 -7.17
CA ALA A 38 -7.52 21.26 -8.25
C ALA A 38 -6.51 21.28 -9.43
N SER A 39 -5.82 20.17 -9.72
CA SER A 39 -4.79 20.12 -10.75
C SER A 39 -4.70 18.72 -11.36
N MET A 40 -5.20 18.59 -12.60
CA MET A 40 -5.40 17.35 -13.37
C MET A 40 -4.11 16.65 -13.86
N ASN A 41 -2.95 16.91 -13.29
CA ASN A 41 -1.74 16.21 -13.71
C ASN A 41 -0.80 16.04 -12.53
N ASN A 42 -0.27 14.82 -12.34
CA ASN A 42 0.84 14.46 -11.43
C ASN A 42 0.52 13.80 -10.07
N HIS A 43 -0.67 13.20 -9.86
CA HIS A 43 -0.97 12.46 -8.61
C HIS A 43 -0.30 11.06 -8.52
N SER A 44 -0.07 10.36 -9.64
CA SER A 44 0.64 9.06 -9.63
C SER A 44 2.05 9.17 -9.03
N SER A 45 2.63 10.37 -9.06
CA SER A 45 3.95 10.66 -8.50
C SER A 45 3.93 10.94 -6.99
N ARG A 46 2.75 11.15 -6.37
CA ARG A 46 2.65 11.81 -5.04
C ARG A 46 1.95 11.05 -3.92
N SER A 47 1.42 9.87 -4.17
CA SER A 47 0.88 9.00 -3.11
C SER A 47 1.04 7.53 -3.47
N HIS A 48 1.25 6.68 -2.47
CA HIS A 48 1.20 5.22 -2.65
C HIS A 48 -0.25 4.75 -2.61
N SER A 49 -0.66 3.94 -3.59
CA SER A 49 -1.97 3.28 -3.59
C SER A 49 -1.81 1.80 -3.27
N VAL A 50 -2.68 1.28 -2.40
CA VAL A 50 -2.70 -0.14 -2.07
C VAL A 50 -4.13 -0.66 -2.09
N LEU A 51 -4.40 -1.56 -3.03
CA LEU A 51 -5.62 -2.36 -3.05
C LEU A 51 -5.30 -3.77 -2.55
N THR A 52 -6.08 -4.25 -1.57
CA THR A 52 -5.97 -5.63 -1.08
C THR A 52 -7.23 -6.39 -1.42
N VAL A 53 -7.10 -7.45 -2.20
CA VAL A 53 -8.17 -8.38 -2.51
C VAL A 53 -8.03 -9.60 -1.59
N HIS A 54 -8.97 -9.74 -0.67
CA HIS A 54 -9.09 -10.91 0.19
C HIS A 54 -9.90 -11.99 -0.53
N VAL A 55 -9.32 -13.15 -0.74
CA VAL A 55 -9.97 -14.31 -1.36
C VAL A 55 -10.18 -15.36 -0.29
N HIS A 56 -11.45 -15.67 -0.03
CA HIS A 56 -11.86 -16.73 0.89
C HIS A 56 -12.48 -17.84 0.05
N GLY A 57 -12.00 -19.06 0.22
CA GLY A 57 -12.50 -20.22 -0.51
C GLY A 57 -12.43 -21.49 0.31
N GLU A 58 -12.97 -22.57 -0.24
CA GLU A 58 -12.90 -23.91 0.31
C GLU A 58 -12.34 -24.83 -0.78
N ASP A 59 -11.35 -25.66 -0.44
CA ASP A 59 -10.83 -26.66 -1.37
C ASP A 59 -11.75 -27.89 -1.45
N THR A 60 -11.43 -28.82 -2.34
CA THR A 60 -12.23 -30.04 -2.54
C THR A 60 -12.24 -30.98 -1.33
N SER A 61 -11.36 -30.76 -0.35
CA SER A 61 -11.26 -31.53 0.90
C SER A 61 -11.97 -30.85 2.07
N GLY A 62 -12.59 -29.69 1.85
CA GLY A 62 -13.25 -28.90 2.88
C GLY A 62 -12.32 -27.97 3.67
N ASN A 63 -11.07 -27.78 3.23
CA ASN A 63 -10.16 -26.85 3.90
C ASN A 63 -10.48 -25.42 3.51
N ILE A 64 -10.63 -24.55 4.51
CA ILE A 64 -10.83 -23.11 4.29
C ILE A 64 -9.49 -22.48 3.89
N ILE A 65 -9.47 -21.81 2.75
CA ILE A 65 -8.34 -21.06 2.22
C ILE A 65 -8.60 -19.58 2.40
N HIS A 66 -7.66 -18.90 3.06
CA HIS A 66 -7.58 -17.44 3.10
C HIS A 66 -6.34 -16.98 2.34
N SER A 67 -6.54 -16.16 1.31
CA SER A 67 -5.46 -15.56 0.53
C SER A 67 -5.67 -14.06 0.40
N CYS A 68 -4.57 -13.32 0.27
CA CYS A 68 -4.58 -11.88 0.07
C CYS A 68 -3.71 -11.55 -1.15
N LEU A 69 -4.30 -10.88 -2.14
CA LEU A 69 -3.57 -10.29 -3.26
C LEU A 69 -3.43 -8.78 -3.00
N HIS A 70 -2.21 -8.29 -2.93
CA HIS A 70 -1.93 -6.85 -2.83
C HIS A 70 -1.52 -6.31 -4.20
N LEU A 71 -2.26 -5.31 -4.67
CA LEU A 71 -1.93 -4.52 -5.85
C LEU A 71 -1.46 -3.16 -5.35
N VAL A 72 -0.15 -2.93 -5.50
CA VAL A 72 0.55 -1.78 -4.92
C VAL A 72 1.06 -0.91 -6.05
N ASP A 73 0.61 0.34 -6.10
CA ASP A 73 1.17 1.38 -6.95
C ASP A 73 1.99 2.34 -6.09
N LEU A 74 3.28 2.47 -6.39
CA LEU A 74 4.20 3.27 -5.60
C LEU A 74 4.44 4.61 -6.28
N ALA A 75 4.40 5.68 -5.49
CA ALA A 75 4.75 7.01 -5.94
C ALA A 75 6.23 7.11 -6.36
N GLY A 76 6.54 8.20 -7.06
CA GLY A 76 7.89 8.48 -7.54
C GLY A 76 8.88 8.67 -6.39
N SER A 77 10.13 8.24 -6.62
CA SER A 77 11.23 8.37 -5.68
C SER A 77 12.16 9.54 -6.02
N GLU A 78 11.66 10.56 -6.73
CA GLU A 78 12.48 11.65 -7.21
C GLU A 78 13.13 12.41 -6.05
N ARG A 79 14.35 12.89 -6.30
CA ARG A 79 15.09 13.64 -5.29
C ARG A 79 14.52 15.05 -5.18
N VAL A 80 14.14 15.42 -3.96
CA VAL A 80 13.57 16.73 -3.64
C VAL A 80 14.51 17.88 -4.01
N ASP A 81 15.83 17.67 -3.86
CA ASP A 81 16.88 18.65 -4.18
C ASP A 81 17.03 18.95 -5.68
N LYS A 82 16.53 18.07 -6.54
CA LYS A 82 16.49 18.25 -8.00
C LYS A 82 15.12 18.66 -8.52
N SER A 83 14.15 18.83 -7.62
CA SER A 83 12.80 19.24 -7.95
C SER A 83 12.63 20.75 -7.73
N GLU A 84 11.80 21.40 -8.54
CA GLU A 84 11.41 22.81 -8.34
C GLU A 84 10.29 22.96 -7.28
N VAL A 85 10.05 21.92 -6.48
CA VAL A 85 8.97 21.89 -5.48
C VAL A 85 9.34 22.78 -4.29
N THR A 86 8.41 23.63 -3.87
CA THR A 86 8.59 24.59 -2.77
C THR A 86 7.45 24.48 -1.75
N GLY A 87 7.65 25.06 -0.56
CA GLY A 87 6.62 25.10 0.48
C GLY A 87 6.17 23.71 0.95
N ASP A 88 4.85 23.51 1.05
CA ASP A 88 4.28 22.25 1.54
C ASP A 88 4.51 21.05 0.62
N GLY A 89 4.77 21.28 -0.67
CA GLY A 89 5.15 20.21 -1.60
C GLY A 89 6.49 19.55 -1.22
N VAL A 90 7.40 20.28 -0.57
CA VAL A 90 8.69 19.71 -0.10
C VAL A 90 8.42 18.69 1.00
N LYS A 91 7.50 18.99 1.92
CA LYS A 91 7.10 18.08 2.99
C LYS A 91 6.42 16.84 2.41
N GLU A 92 5.52 17.03 1.45
CA GLU A 92 4.88 15.93 0.72
C GLU A 92 5.91 15.00 0.07
N ALA A 93 6.85 15.55 -0.71
CA ALA A 93 7.92 14.79 -1.35
C ALA A 93 8.83 14.05 -0.34
N GLN A 94 9.12 14.67 0.81
CA GLN A 94 9.85 14.01 1.90
C GLN A 94 9.07 12.85 2.51
N HIS A 95 7.76 12.99 2.69
CA HIS A 95 6.91 11.92 3.21
C HIS A 95 6.84 10.72 2.25
N ILE A 96 6.70 10.97 0.95
CA ILE A 96 6.73 9.94 -0.11
C ILE A 96 8.06 9.18 -0.07
N ASN A 97 9.18 9.91 -0.10
CA ASN A 97 10.52 9.32 -0.10
C ASN A 97 10.82 8.58 1.20
N LYS A 98 10.29 9.03 2.34
CA LYS A 98 10.44 8.34 3.62
C LYS A 98 9.81 6.95 3.57
N SER A 99 8.57 6.80 3.10
CA SER A 99 7.94 5.48 3.03
C SER A 99 8.65 4.54 2.06
N LEU A 100 9.16 5.06 0.93
CA LEU A 100 9.97 4.27 -0.02
C LEU A 100 11.31 3.85 0.58
N SER A 101 11.97 4.73 1.32
CA SER A 101 13.22 4.42 2.03
C SER A 101 13.01 3.32 3.08
N CYS A 102 11.94 3.43 3.88
CA CYS A 102 11.58 2.39 4.84
C CYS A 102 11.29 1.04 4.17
N LEU A 103 10.68 1.03 2.98
CA LEU A 103 10.47 -0.18 2.20
C LEU A 103 11.81 -0.79 1.77
N GLY A 104 12.75 0.04 1.29
CA GLY A 104 14.11 -0.39 0.99
C GLY A 104 14.85 -0.97 2.20
N ASP A 105 14.71 -0.36 3.38
CA ASP A 105 15.29 -0.85 4.64
C ASP A 105 14.74 -2.24 5.01
N VAL A 106 13.44 -2.45 4.87
CA VAL A 106 12.78 -3.75 5.13
C VAL A 106 13.31 -4.82 4.18
N ILE A 107 13.33 -4.55 2.87
CA ILE A 107 13.83 -5.49 1.86
C ILE A 107 15.30 -5.83 2.13
N THR A 108 16.13 -4.83 2.44
CA THR A 108 17.54 -5.01 2.77
C THR A 108 17.72 -5.89 4.01
N ALA A 109 16.98 -5.61 5.08
CA ALA A 109 17.06 -6.37 6.32
C ALA A 109 16.62 -7.84 6.13
N LEU A 110 15.60 -8.08 5.29
CA LEU A 110 15.14 -9.43 4.94
C LEU A 110 16.21 -10.19 4.15
N ALA A 111 16.80 -9.56 3.12
CA ALA A 111 17.86 -10.17 2.33
C ALA A 111 19.10 -10.54 3.17
N GLN A 112 19.41 -9.71 4.17
CA GLN A 112 20.50 -9.95 5.12
C GLN A 112 20.16 -10.92 6.25
N LYS A 113 18.90 -11.39 6.33
CA LYS A 113 18.40 -12.24 7.43
C LYS A 113 18.64 -11.62 8.81
N ASN A 114 18.46 -10.31 8.91
CA ASN A 114 18.57 -9.61 10.19
C ASN A 114 17.51 -10.12 11.17
N SER A 115 17.85 -10.17 12.46
CA SER A 115 16.92 -10.61 13.51
C SER A 115 15.74 -9.65 13.69
N HIS A 116 15.95 -8.36 13.40
CA HIS A 116 14.93 -7.33 13.46
C HIS A 116 14.66 -6.76 12.06
N ILE A 117 13.39 -6.79 11.65
CA ILE A 117 12.92 -6.20 10.39
C ILE A 117 12.06 -4.97 10.71
N PRO A 118 12.39 -3.77 10.18
CA PRO A 118 11.79 -2.50 10.61
C PRO A 118 10.42 -2.20 9.97
N TYR A 119 9.49 -3.15 9.97
CA TYR A 119 8.15 -2.99 9.36
C TYR A 119 7.35 -1.80 9.90
N ARG A 120 7.62 -1.38 11.14
CA ARG A 120 6.89 -0.29 11.82
C ARG A 120 7.35 1.12 11.44
N ASN A 121 8.39 1.26 10.63
CA ASN A 121 8.94 2.58 10.29
C ASN A 121 8.06 3.41 9.34
N SER A 122 7.10 2.76 8.65
CA SER A 122 6.09 3.43 7.85
C SER A 122 4.75 2.66 7.85
N LYS A 123 3.65 3.34 7.53
CA LYS A 123 2.34 2.68 7.34
C LYS A 123 2.38 1.67 6.18
N LEU A 124 3.10 1.99 5.10
CA LEU A 124 3.26 1.12 3.93
C LEU A 124 3.92 -0.20 4.29
N THR A 125 5.05 -0.15 4.99
CA THR A 125 5.79 -1.35 5.43
C THR A 125 5.03 -2.17 6.47
N LEU A 126 4.21 -1.52 7.30
CA LEU A 126 3.36 -2.22 8.27
C LEU A 126 2.23 -2.97 7.55
N LEU A 127 1.62 -2.35 6.54
CA LEU A 127 0.57 -2.99 5.74
C LEU A 127 1.12 -4.19 4.96
N LEU A 128 2.31 -4.06 4.36
CA LEU A 128 2.94 -5.09 3.55
C LEU A 128 3.70 -6.15 4.37
N GLN A 129 3.67 -6.06 5.71
CA GLN A 129 4.46 -6.93 6.58
C GLN A 129 4.20 -8.43 6.31
N ASN A 130 2.93 -8.82 6.20
CA ASN A 130 2.54 -10.22 5.97
C ASN A 130 2.95 -10.73 4.58
N SER A 131 3.14 -9.82 3.62
CA SER A 131 3.43 -10.15 2.22
C SER A 131 4.94 -10.16 1.93
N LEU A 132 5.69 -9.32 2.64
CA LEU A 132 7.15 -9.20 2.51
C LEU A 132 7.89 -10.15 3.46
N GLY A 133 7.31 -10.46 4.62
CA GLY A 133 7.86 -11.42 5.57
C GLY A 133 7.53 -12.86 5.22
N LEU A 134 8.13 -13.80 5.94
CA LEU A 134 7.66 -15.18 5.93
C LEU A 134 6.25 -15.20 6.53
N CYS A 135 5.29 -15.71 5.76
CA CYS A 135 4.01 -16.17 6.29
C CYS A 135 4.32 -17.10 7.47
N ASN A 136 3.93 -16.71 8.68
CA ASN A 136 3.86 -17.63 9.82
C ASN A 136 2.56 -18.41 9.76
#